data_AF-A0A1Z1W562-F1
#
_entry.id   AF-A0A1Z1W562-F1
#
_cell.length_a   1.000
_cell.length_b   1.000
_cell.length_c   1.000
_cell.angle_alpha   90.00
_cell.angle_beta   90.00
_cell.angle_gamma   90.00
#
_symmetry.space_group_name_H-M   'P 1'
#
loop_
_entity.id
_entity.type
_entity.pdbx_description
1 polymer ?
#
loop_
_entity_poly.entity_id
_entity_poly.type
_entity_poly.pdbx_seq_one_letter_code
_entity_poly.pdbx_strand_id
1 'polypeptide(L)'
;MTARPLAVGDVIHGFAHGAFGRDHYDCVRIEAVGPDWIVARDPDTTWAGPSFTSGRRALELCIGARDEPCPNDNPCPLADTQPPLTTSQEPR
;
A
#
# COMPACT_ATOMS: atom_id res chain seq x y z
N MET A 1 -9.04 4.15 19.41
CA MET A 1 -8.66 5.09 18.33
C MET A 1 -9.17 4.47 17.04
N THR A 2 -10.11 5.09 16.34
CA THR A 2 -10.58 4.62 15.02
C THR A 2 -9.55 5.07 13.99
N ALA A 3 -8.71 4.16 13.54
CA ALA A 3 -7.72 4.44 12.50
C ALA A 3 -8.41 4.88 11.20
N ARG A 4 -7.77 5.79 10.45
CA ARG A 4 -8.36 6.31 9.20
C ARG A 4 -8.45 5.18 8.16
N PRO A 5 -9.49 5.16 7.31
CA PRO A 5 -9.59 4.23 6.20
C PRO A 5 -8.35 4.30 5.28
N LEU A 6 -8.08 3.20 4.59
CA LEU A 6 -7.03 3.13 3.57
C LEU A 6 -7.42 3.99 2.36
N ALA A 7 -6.45 4.71 1.82
CA ALA A 7 -6.63 5.59 0.67
C ALA A 7 -5.54 5.36 -0.39
N VAL A 8 -5.82 5.73 -1.64
CA VAL A 8 -4.80 5.78 -2.70
C VAL A 8 -3.65 6.68 -2.26
N GLY A 9 -2.43 6.23 -2.48
CA GLY A 9 -1.21 6.90 -2.04
C GLY A 9 -0.71 6.48 -0.65
N ASP A 10 -1.52 5.80 0.16
CA ASP A 10 -1.05 5.22 1.42
C ASP A 10 0.05 4.19 1.14
N VAL A 11 1.09 4.20 1.97
CA VAL A 11 2.15 3.19 1.95
C VAL A 11 1.83 2.12 2.98
N ILE A 12 1.79 0.87 2.55
CA ILE A 12 1.71 -0.29 3.44
C ILE A 12 3.11 -0.84 3.62
N HIS A 13 3.57 -0.91 4.87
CA HIS A 13 4.94 -1.27 5.16
C HIS A 13 5.16 -2.79 5.24
N GLY A 14 6.18 -3.25 4.49
CA GLY A 14 6.76 -4.58 4.56
C GLY A 14 5.75 -5.74 4.48
N PHE A 15 5.85 -6.65 5.45
CA PHE A 15 5.04 -7.88 5.50
C PHE A 15 3.53 -7.64 5.58
N ALA A 16 3.11 -6.45 6.01
CA ALA A 16 1.70 -6.12 6.21
C ALA A 16 0.95 -7.17 7.06
N HIS A 17 1.64 -7.80 8.02
CA HIS A 17 1.12 -8.91 8.84
C HIS A 17 0.54 -10.08 8.01
N GLY A 18 1.02 -10.27 6.77
CA GLY A 18 0.57 -11.31 5.84
C GLY A 18 -0.68 -10.93 5.04
N ALA A 19 -1.10 -9.67 5.05
CA ALA A 19 -2.28 -9.21 4.31
C ALA A 19 -2.18 -9.48 2.80
N PHE A 20 -0.97 -9.45 2.22
CA PHE A 20 -0.72 -9.72 0.79
C PHE A 20 -0.19 -11.13 0.52
N GLY A 21 -0.24 -12.04 1.50
CA GLY A 21 0.34 -13.38 1.42
C GLY A 21 1.67 -13.50 2.18
N ARG A 22 2.21 -14.73 2.23
CA ARG A 22 3.34 -15.09 3.11
C ARG A 22 4.70 -14.56 2.65
N ASP A 23 4.86 -14.23 1.37
CA ASP A 23 6.15 -13.92 0.76
C ASP A 23 6.28 -12.45 0.34
N HIS A 24 5.34 -11.60 0.77
CA HIS A 24 5.36 -10.18 0.47
C HIS A 24 6.12 -9.44 1.57
N TYR A 25 7.32 -8.92 1.30
CA TYR A 25 8.14 -8.22 2.30
C TYR A 25 8.46 -6.77 1.96
N ASP A 26 8.03 -6.32 0.79
CA ASP A 26 8.31 -5.00 0.27
C ASP A 26 7.27 -3.99 0.74
N CYS A 27 7.69 -2.73 0.89
CA CYS A 27 6.72 -1.64 1.06
C CYS A 27 5.99 -1.44 -0.26
N VAL A 28 4.69 -1.18 -0.21
CA VAL A 28 3.87 -0.95 -1.41
C VAL A 28 3.00 0.27 -1.23
N ARG A 29 2.70 0.95 -2.33
CA ARG A 29 1.79 2.09 -2.37
C ARG A 29 0.44 1.67 -2.93
N ILE A 30 -0.63 2.07 -2.27
CA ILE A 30 -2.00 1.80 -2.74
C ILE A 30 -2.27 2.60 -4.02
N GLU A 31 -2.66 1.90 -5.08
CA GLU A 31 -3.05 2.47 -6.38
C GLU A 31 -4.58 2.50 -6.55
N ALA A 32 -5.30 1.57 -5.92
CA ALA A 32 -6.76 1.52 -5.98
C ALA A 32 -7.37 0.96 -4.68
N VAL A 33 -8.56 1.45 -4.34
CA VAL A 33 -9.33 1.05 -3.15
C VAL A 33 -10.77 0.75 -3.57
N GLY A 34 -11.29 -0.38 -3.11
CA GLY A 34 -12.71 -0.73 -3.17
C GLY A 34 -13.35 -0.83 -1.79
N PRO A 35 -14.62 -1.25 -1.71
CA PRO A 35 -15.36 -1.34 -0.45
C PRO A 35 -14.72 -2.30 0.57
N ASP A 36 -14.10 -3.36 0.08
CA ASP A 36 -13.51 -4.43 0.89
C ASP A 36 -12.20 -4.96 0.30
N TRP A 37 -11.55 -4.22 -0.59
CA TRP A 37 -10.30 -4.63 -1.23
C TRP A 37 -9.39 -3.45 -1.53
N ILE A 38 -8.09 -3.72 -1.70
CA ILE A 38 -7.11 -2.77 -2.19
C ILE A 38 -6.18 -3.41 -3.22
N VAL A 39 -5.61 -2.58 -4.09
CA VAL A 39 -4.49 -2.92 -4.96
C VAL A 39 -3.34 -1.99 -4.63
N ALA A 40 -2.17 -2.54 -4.39
CA ALA A 40 -0.95 -1.80 -4.10
C ALA A 40 0.21 -2.29 -4.95
N ARG A 41 1.21 -1.45 -5.17
CA ARG A 41 2.38 -1.76 -5.98
C ARG A 41 3.60 -1.09 -5.36
N ASP A 42 4.75 -1.75 -5.43
CA ASP A 42 6.02 -1.08 -5.23
C ASP A 42 6.40 -0.38 -6.55
N PRO A 43 6.50 0.98 -6.57
CA PRO A 43 6.81 1.71 -7.79
C PRO A 43 8.24 1.45 -8.32
N ASP A 44 9.16 0.99 -7.46
CA ASP A 44 10.55 0.76 -7.84
C ASP A 44 10.78 -0.66 -8.41
N THR A 45 9.83 -1.58 -8.20
CA THR A 45 9.88 -2.92 -8.78
C THR A 45 9.04 -3.00 -10.06
N THR A 46 9.72 -3.21 -11.18
CA THR A 46 9.08 -3.51 -12.46
C THR A 46 8.79 -5.00 -12.66
N TRP A 47 9.30 -5.85 -11.77
CA TRP A 47 9.24 -7.31 -11.88
C TRP A 47 8.12 -7.93 -11.03
N ALA A 48 7.75 -7.31 -9.91
CA ALA A 48 6.63 -7.78 -9.12
C ALA A 48 5.31 -7.21 -9.68
N GLY A 49 4.32 -8.08 -9.85
CA GLY A 49 2.96 -7.66 -10.16
C GLY A 49 2.33 -6.88 -9.00
N PRO A 50 1.15 -6.27 -9.21
CA PRO A 50 0.43 -5.60 -8.14
C PRO A 50 0.03 -6.58 -7.04
N SER A 51 0.13 -6.11 -5.80
CA SER A 51 -0.31 -6.79 -4.59
C SER A 51 -1.78 -6.50 -4.36
N PHE A 52 -2.57 -7.57 -4.25
CA PHE A 52 -4.02 -7.49 -4.04
C PHE A 52 -4.37 -8.12 -2.69
N THR A 53 -5.29 -7.49 -1.96
CA THR A 53 -5.92 -8.11 -0.81
C THR A 53 -7.36 -7.67 -0.64
N SER A 54 -8.15 -8.50 0.02
CA SER A 54 -9.56 -8.24 0.29
C SER A 54 -10.03 -8.84 1.61
N GLY A 55 -11.18 -8.37 2.06
CA GLY A 55 -11.82 -8.77 3.30
C GLY A 55 -11.36 -7.93 4.50
N ARG A 56 -12.31 -7.75 5.43
CA ARG A 56 -12.17 -6.88 6.60
C ARG A 56 -10.86 -7.11 7.39
N ARG A 57 -10.54 -8.36 7.68
CA ARG A 57 -9.36 -8.70 8.48
C ARG A 57 -8.07 -8.26 7.79
N ALA A 58 -7.94 -8.49 6.48
CA ALA A 58 -6.74 -8.10 5.76
C ALA A 58 -6.59 -6.57 5.70
N LEU A 59 -7.70 -5.85 5.50
CA LEU A 59 -7.69 -4.39 5.53
C LEU A 59 -7.31 -3.82 6.91
N GLU A 60 -7.78 -4.43 8.00
CA GLU A 60 -7.39 -4.06 9.36
C GLU A 60 -5.87 -4.26 9.59
N LEU A 61 -5.29 -5.33 9.03
CA LEU A 61 -3.85 -5.57 9.08
C LEU A 61 -3.06 -4.54 8.25
N CYS A 62 -3.54 -4.20 7.05
CA CYS A 62 -2.94 -3.14 6.23
C CYS A 62 -2.97 -1.77 6.94
N ILE A 63 -4.05 -1.45 7.65
CA ILE A 63 -4.14 -0.22 8.46
C ILE A 63 -3.06 -0.21 9.54
N GLY A 64 -2.90 -1.31 10.27
CA GLY A 64 -1.83 -1.44 11.27
C GLY A 64 -0.45 -1.24 10.65
N ALA A 65 -0.17 -1.93 9.54
CA ALA A 65 1.11 -1.84 8.85
C ALA A 65 1.39 -0.47 8.20
N ARG A 66 0.37 0.32 7.88
CA ARG A 66 0.53 1.72 7.43
C ARG A 66 0.91 2.64 8.58
N ASP A 67 0.31 2.42 9.76
CA ASP A 67 0.46 3.30 10.91
C ASP A 67 1.70 2.95 11.76
N GLU A 68 2.27 1.75 11.57
CA GLU A 68 3.54 1.31 12.16
C GLU A 68 4.77 1.85 11.39
N PRO A 69 5.90 2.09 12.08
CA PRO A 69 7.13 2.48 11.40
C PRO A 69 7.61 1.37 10.46
N CYS A 70 8.15 1.76 9.31
CA CYS A 70 8.71 0.83 8.34
C CYS A 70 9.77 -0.08 9.01
N PRO A 71 9.60 -1.42 8.96
CA PRO A 71 10.42 -2.32 9.75
C PRO A 71 11.86 -2.46 9.23
N ASN A 72 12.07 -2.23 7.93
CA ASN A 72 13.34 -2.48 7.26
C ASN A 72 14.15 -1.21 6.97
N ASP A 73 13.49 -0.04 6.88
CA ASP A 73 14.10 1.22 6.43
C ASP A 73 13.57 2.42 7.21
N ASN A 74 14.46 3.34 7.62
CA ASN A 74 14.09 4.61 8.24
C ASN A 74 14.94 5.78 7.70
N PRO A 75 14.38 6.69 6.87
CA PRO A 75 12.99 6.75 6.44
C PRO A 75 12.63 5.66 5.41
N CYS A 76 11.34 5.33 5.32
CA CYS A 76 10.83 4.37 4.33
C CYS A 76 11.13 4.88 2.91
N PRO A 77 11.64 4.04 1.98
CA PRO A 77 11.98 4.46 0.62
C PRO A 77 10.77 5.00 -0.17
N LEU A 78 9.56 4.57 0.19
CA LEU A 78 8.32 5.02 -0.43
C LEU A 78 7.65 6.20 0.29
N ALA A 79 8.21 6.71 1.38
CA ALA A 79 7.62 7.84 2.10
C ALA A 79 7.76 9.19 1.35
N ASP A 80 8.74 9.32 0.45
CA ASP A 80 9.11 10.61 -0.17
C ASP A 80 8.72 10.79 -1.65
N THR A 81 8.21 9.76 -2.33
CA THR A 81 8.19 9.77 -3.81
C THR A 81 6.79 9.78 -4.42
N GLN A 82 6.45 10.92 -5.01
CA GLN A 82 5.49 11.15 -6.11
C GLN A 82 3.98 11.30 -5.81
N PRO A 83 3.33 12.28 -6.49
CA PRO A 83 1.88 12.37 -6.56
C PRO A 83 1.29 11.11 -7.22
N PRO A 84 0.03 10.76 -6.93
CA PRO A 84 -0.64 9.62 -7.55
C PRO A 84 -0.55 9.73 -9.07
N LEU A 85 -0.08 8.64 -9.72
CA LEU A 85 0.05 8.55 -11.19
C LEU A 85 -1.31 8.62 -11.92
N THR A 86 -2.42 8.67 -11.17
CA THR A 86 -3.80 8.84 -11.64
C THR A 86 -4.23 10.30 -11.67
N THR A 87 -3.45 11.19 -12.28
CA THR A 87 -4.03 12.36 -12.95
C THR A 87 -4.01 12.10 -14.44
N SER A 88 -5.11 11.55 -14.96
CA SER A 88 -5.42 11.63 -16.38
C SER A 88 -5.51 13.12 -16.74
N GLN A 89 -4.44 13.68 -17.31
CA GLN A 89 -4.53 14.95 -18.01
C GLN A 89 -5.35 14.69 -19.28
N GLU A 90 -6.64 15.03 -19.25
CA GLU A 90 -7.41 15.19 -20.47
C GLU A 90 -6.79 16.34 -21.28
N PRO A 91 -6.39 16.13 -22.54
CA PRO A 91 -5.99 17.24 -23.40
C PRO A 91 -7.25 18.03 -23.78
N ARG A 92 -7.23 19.35 -23.51
CA ARG A 92 -8.15 20.32 -24.09
C ARG A 92 -7.71 20.71 -25.49
#